data_AF-A0A9P0DUT8-F1
#
_entry.id   AF-A0A9P0DUT8-F1
#
_cell.length_a   1.000
_cell.length_b   1.000
_cell.length_c   1.000
_cell.angle_alpha   90.00
_cell.angle_beta   90.00
_cell.angle_gamma   90.00
#
_symmetry.space_group_name_H-M   'P 1'
#
loop_
_entity.id
_entity.type
_entity.pdbx_description
1 polymer ?
#
loop_
_entity_poly.entity_id
_entity_poly.type
_entity_poly.pdbx_seq_one_letter_code
_entity_poly.pdbx_strand_id
1 'polypeptide(L)'
;MEEYRDLALTVRVFDELVNDPEVRGAEMGIVLQAYLPDTSEALEEVTAIARRRVEAGGARLKVRLVKGANLAMEKVEAELHGWAQAPYGDKPEVDAHYVRLVRRALDPARTSALRVGVASHNLFHVAYAHLLAEHRGVSEALDIEMLQGMAPAQARAVQREVGQVLLYTPVVAKQDFDVAISYLVRRLEENAAHQNFLHALFAGGDGPDEGIGSQEDAFLASVAGADRVPTGRRRLPRDVAALAPEPGTFRNAADTDPAVAESRDWAARLVAADVEPPAGAVEVGTEDEVDAVVARAVAAAPAWSARTPAERAAVLRRAADELEAARGDLVATMVHEAGKTVAEADPEVSEAVDFARYYADRAEELADGHVPGAVFRPRGDYD
;
A
#
# COMPACT_ATOMS: atom_id res chain seq x y z
N MET A 1 4.22 11.97 -4.79
CA MET A 1 4.17 10.63 -4.19
C MET A 1 3.68 10.79 -2.76
N GLU A 2 2.41 10.49 -2.56
CA GLU A 2 1.72 10.62 -1.27
C GLU A 2 1.27 9.25 -0.77
N GLU A 3 0.69 8.44 -1.65
CA GLU A 3 0.14 7.11 -1.37
C GLU A 3 0.97 6.00 -2.04
N TYR A 4 0.87 4.78 -1.53
CA TYR A 4 1.62 3.63 -2.05
C TYR A 4 1.31 3.35 -3.54
N ARG A 5 0.06 3.52 -3.96
CA ARG A 5 -0.36 3.37 -5.36
C ARG A 5 0.36 4.34 -6.32
N ASP A 6 0.87 5.46 -5.82
CA ASP A 6 1.58 6.44 -6.63
C ASP A 6 2.97 5.97 -7.02
N LEU A 7 3.61 5.08 -6.25
CA LEU A 7 5.04 4.77 -6.39
C LEU A 7 5.38 4.27 -7.80
N ALA A 8 4.79 3.16 -8.22
CA ALA A 8 5.08 2.55 -9.51
C ALA A 8 4.66 3.46 -10.68
N LEU A 9 3.50 4.13 -10.57
CA LEU A 9 3.02 5.05 -11.60
C LEU A 9 3.95 6.26 -11.74
N THR A 10 4.35 6.86 -10.63
CA THR A 10 5.23 8.04 -10.62
C THR A 10 6.60 7.70 -11.18
N VAL A 11 7.18 6.55 -10.82
CA VAL A 11 8.49 6.13 -11.37
C VAL A 11 8.39 5.90 -12.88
N ARG A 12 7.32 5.25 -13.36
CA ARG A 12 7.10 5.04 -14.80
C ARG A 12 6.93 6.35 -15.58
N VAL A 13 6.07 7.25 -15.09
CA VAL A 13 5.88 8.58 -15.69
C VAL A 13 7.20 9.37 -15.67
N PHE A 14 7.97 9.25 -14.61
CA PHE A 14 9.28 9.89 -14.51
C PHE A 14 10.27 9.33 -15.54
N ASP A 15 10.38 8.02 -15.71
CA ASP A 15 11.22 7.40 -16.77
C ASP A 15 10.82 7.91 -18.16
N GLU A 16 9.53 7.89 -18.48
CA GLU A 16 9.04 8.36 -19.79
C GLU A 16 9.38 9.84 -20.02
N LEU A 17 9.09 10.70 -19.04
CA LEU A 17 9.32 12.13 -19.13
C LEU A 17 10.81 12.48 -19.24
N VAL A 18 11.69 11.80 -18.49
CA VAL A 18 13.12 12.13 -18.52
C VAL A 18 13.79 11.73 -19.84
N ASN A 19 13.13 10.97 -20.70
CA ASN A 19 13.62 10.63 -22.03
C ASN A 19 13.20 11.64 -23.11
N ASP A 20 12.32 12.59 -22.79
CA ASP A 20 11.89 13.63 -23.73
C ASP A 20 13.07 14.57 -24.08
N PRO A 21 13.38 14.75 -25.38
CA PRO A 21 14.45 15.64 -25.84
C PRO A 21 14.35 17.08 -25.35
N GLU A 22 13.15 17.62 -25.15
CA GLU A 22 12.93 19.02 -24.75
C GLU A 22 13.43 19.29 -23.33
N VAL A 23 13.39 18.27 -22.46
CA VAL A 23 13.81 18.37 -21.06
C VAL A 23 15.14 17.71 -20.79
N ARG A 24 15.89 17.24 -21.81
CA ARG A 24 17.16 16.52 -21.64
C ARG A 24 18.20 17.28 -20.81
N GLY A 25 18.24 18.62 -20.96
CA GLY A 25 19.15 19.49 -20.21
C GLY A 25 18.62 19.95 -18.84
N ALA A 26 17.36 19.66 -18.49
CA ALA A 26 16.76 20.11 -17.25
C ALA A 26 17.20 19.25 -16.06
N GLU A 27 17.41 19.87 -14.89
CA GLU A 27 17.49 19.13 -13.63
C GLU A 27 16.07 18.75 -13.21
N MET A 28 15.85 17.45 -12.99
CA MET A 28 14.53 16.91 -12.62
C MET A 28 14.67 16.03 -11.38
N GLY A 29 13.61 15.93 -10.58
CA GLY A 29 13.67 15.11 -9.37
C GLY A 29 12.39 14.38 -9.02
N ILE A 30 12.57 13.31 -8.24
CA ILE A 30 11.52 12.43 -7.75
C ILE A 30 11.68 12.22 -6.24
N VAL A 31 10.57 12.06 -5.52
CA VAL A 31 10.56 11.79 -4.09
C VAL A 31 10.50 10.28 -3.86
N LEU A 32 11.30 9.78 -2.93
CA LEU A 32 11.26 8.40 -2.45
C LEU A 32 11.05 8.38 -0.92
N GLN A 33 10.12 7.54 -0.45
CA GLN A 33 9.69 7.50 0.94
C GLN A 33 10.29 6.28 1.66
N ALA A 34 11.11 6.51 2.69
CA ALA A 34 11.83 5.47 3.41
C ALA A 34 10.94 4.57 4.27
N TYR A 35 9.71 4.96 4.57
CA TYR A 35 8.76 4.11 5.29
C TYR A 35 8.27 2.91 4.48
N LEU A 36 8.52 2.87 3.16
CA LEU A 36 8.19 1.75 2.28
C LEU A 36 9.43 0.86 2.10
N PRO A 37 9.38 -0.44 2.37
CA PRO A 37 10.56 -1.30 2.27
C PRO A 37 11.03 -1.55 0.82
N ASP A 38 10.13 -1.44 -0.16
CA ASP A 38 10.40 -1.53 -1.60
C ASP A 38 10.94 -0.23 -2.21
N THR A 39 11.04 0.86 -1.43
CA THR A 39 11.82 2.04 -1.87
C THR A 39 13.29 1.71 -2.12
N SER A 40 13.83 0.65 -1.50
CA SER A 40 15.16 0.13 -1.85
C SER A 40 15.26 -0.28 -3.33
N GLU A 41 14.22 -0.92 -3.88
CA GLU A 41 14.16 -1.31 -5.29
C GLU A 41 13.91 -0.10 -6.19
N ALA A 42 12.99 0.80 -5.78
CA ALA A 42 12.73 2.04 -6.51
C ALA A 42 13.97 2.94 -6.62
N LEU A 43 14.84 2.98 -5.60
CA LEU A 43 16.12 3.69 -5.68
C LEU A 43 17.05 3.08 -6.74
N GLU A 44 17.07 1.75 -6.90
CA GLU A 44 17.84 1.10 -7.97
C GLU A 44 17.30 1.45 -9.35
N GLU A 45 15.97 1.44 -9.51
CA GLU A 45 15.31 1.80 -10.76
C GLU A 45 15.58 3.26 -11.14
N VAL A 46 15.37 4.20 -10.22
CA VAL A 46 15.69 5.62 -10.40
C VAL A 46 17.19 5.84 -10.70
N THR A 47 18.08 5.08 -10.06
CA THR A 47 19.51 5.13 -10.38
C THR A 47 19.78 4.67 -11.82
N ALA A 48 19.12 3.61 -12.28
CA ALA A 48 19.27 3.11 -13.65
C ALA A 48 18.74 4.12 -14.68
N ILE A 49 17.59 4.73 -14.41
CA ILE A 49 17.02 5.82 -15.22
C ILE A 49 18.01 6.98 -15.33
N ALA A 50 18.56 7.43 -14.19
CA ALA A 50 19.52 8.54 -14.15
C ALA A 50 20.79 8.24 -14.95
N ARG A 51 21.32 7.02 -14.85
CA ARG A 51 22.51 6.58 -15.61
C ARG A 51 22.25 6.62 -17.11
N ARG A 52 21.16 6.01 -17.58
CA ARG A 52 20.78 6.04 -19.01
C ARG A 52 20.67 7.48 -19.54
N ARG A 53 20.07 8.37 -18.76
CA ARG A 53 19.92 9.78 -19.14
C ARG A 53 21.27 10.49 -19.29
N VAL A 54 22.17 10.32 -18.33
CA VAL A 54 23.50 10.95 -18.37
C VAL A 54 24.37 10.36 -19.48
N GLU A 55 24.31 9.04 -19.71
CA GLU A 55 24.97 8.38 -20.84
C GLU A 55 24.48 8.91 -22.19
N ALA A 56 23.20 9.29 -22.28
CA ALA A 56 22.61 9.96 -23.44
C ALA A 56 22.91 11.48 -23.51
N GLY A 57 23.80 12.00 -22.67
CA GLY A 57 24.21 13.42 -22.63
C GLY A 57 23.22 14.35 -21.93
N GLY A 58 22.28 13.81 -21.15
CA GLY A 58 21.35 14.60 -20.33
C GLY A 58 21.93 15.06 -18.99
N ALA A 59 21.22 15.97 -18.33
CA ALA A 59 21.55 16.42 -16.98
C ALA A 59 21.29 15.34 -15.93
N ARG A 60 21.96 15.44 -14.78
CA ARG A 60 21.73 14.56 -13.61
C ARG A 60 20.28 14.67 -13.14
N LEU A 61 19.77 13.56 -12.60
CA LEU A 61 18.48 13.54 -11.91
C LEU A 61 18.71 13.76 -10.41
N LYS A 62 17.65 14.06 -9.68
CA LYS A 62 17.67 14.20 -8.22
C LYS A 62 16.67 13.25 -7.57
N VAL A 63 17.10 12.53 -6.53
CA VAL A 63 16.20 11.81 -5.64
C VAL A 63 16.07 12.55 -4.32
N ARG A 64 14.86 12.88 -3.89
CA ARG A 64 14.59 13.43 -2.57
C ARG A 64 14.15 12.30 -1.64
N LEU A 65 14.98 11.98 -0.66
CA LEU A 65 14.68 11.00 0.37
C LEU A 65 13.92 11.68 1.51
N VAL A 66 12.70 11.18 1.78
CA VAL A 66 11.87 11.55 2.93
C VAL A 66 11.57 10.30 3.75
N LYS A 67 11.17 10.45 5.02
CA LYS A 67 10.67 9.28 5.78
C LYS A 67 9.33 8.80 5.24
N GLY A 68 8.36 9.70 5.09
CA GLY A 68 6.99 9.38 4.70
C GLY A 68 6.02 10.16 5.58
N ALA A 69 4.83 10.45 5.06
CA ALA A 69 3.86 11.34 5.73
C ALA A 69 2.44 10.79 5.77
N ASN A 70 2.17 9.67 5.12
CA ASN A 70 0.80 9.17 4.95
C ASN A 70 0.52 7.88 5.74
N LEU A 71 1.30 7.60 6.79
CA LEU A 71 1.22 6.32 7.53
C LEU A 71 -0.19 6.03 8.06
N ALA A 72 -0.91 7.05 8.54
CA ALA A 72 -2.26 6.89 9.07
C ALA A 72 -3.24 6.40 8.00
N MET A 73 -3.23 7.00 6.80
CA MET A 73 -4.10 6.59 5.71
C MET A 73 -3.68 5.24 5.13
N GLU A 74 -2.38 4.96 5.02
CA GLU A 74 -1.89 3.65 4.58
C GLU A 74 -2.33 2.51 5.51
N LYS A 75 -2.47 2.79 6.82
CA LYS A 75 -3.03 1.84 7.79
C LYS A 75 -4.53 1.63 7.55
N VAL A 76 -5.28 2.71 7.34
CA VAL A 76 -6.73 2.63 7.03
C VAL A 76 -6.97 1.85 5.74
N GLU A 77 -6.23 2.16 4.68
CA GLU A 77 -6.29 1.45 3.39
C GLU A 77 -6.00 -0.05 3.54
N ALA A 78 -5.01 -0.41 4.37
CA ALA A 78 -4.69 -1.80 4.64
C ALA A 78 -5.81 -2.52 5.40
N GLU A 79 -6.36 -1.90 6.44
CA GLU A 79 -7.41 -2.48 7.27
C GLU A 79 -8.73 -2.63 6.50
N LEU A 80 -9.13 -1.60 5.74
CA LEU A 80 -10.38 -1.57 4.99
C LEU A 80 -10.45 -2.68 3.93
N HIS A 81 -9.34 -2.96 3.25
CA HIS A 81 -9.28 -3.96 2.18
C HIS A 81 -8.74 -5.33 2.64
N GLY A 82 -8.41 -5.49 3.93
CA GLY A 82 -7.79 -6.71 4.43
C GLY A 82 -6.36 -6.97 3.91
N TRP A 83 -5.68 -5.94 3.42
CA TRP A 83 -4.35 -6.03 2.84
C TRP A 83 -3.24 -5.91 3.90
N ALA A 84 -2.04 -6.40 3.57
CA ALA A 84 -0.85 -6.10 4.36
C ALA A 84 -0.55 -4.60 4.30
N GLN A 85 -0.20 -3.93 5.40
CA GLN A 85 0.21 -2.52 5.32
C GLN A 85 1.47 -2.37 4.45
N ALA A 86 1.48 -1.37 3.54
CA ALA A 86 2.62 -1.12 2.65
C ALA A 86 3.83 -0.56 3.42
N PRO A 87 3.69 0.51 4.23
CA PRO A 87 4.78 0.97 5.08
C PRO A 87 5.18 -0.01 6.20
N TYR A 88 6.38 0.18 6.77
CA TYR A 88 6.80 -0.42 8.04
C TYR A 88 5.78 -0.17 9.17
N GLY A 89 5.73 -1.10 10.12
CA GLY A 89 4.78 -1.03 11.23
C GLY A 89 5.24 -0.09 12.34
N ASP A 90 6.55 0.10 12.47
CA ASP A 90 7.17 0.88 13.52
C ASP A 90 8.16 1.93 13.00
N LYS A 91 8.47 2.91 13.85
CA LYS A 91 9.40 3.99 13.54
C LYS A 91 10.88 3.54 13.45
N PRO A 92 11.40 2.66 14.33
CA PRO A 92 12.77 2.19 14.23
C PRO A 92 13.12 1.56 12.87
N GLU A 93 12.21 0.80 12.28
CA GLU A 93 12.38 0.24 10.92
C GLU A 93 12.47 1.36 9.87
N VAL A 94 11.60 2.37 9.94
CA VAL A 94 11.64 3.53 9.02
C VAL A 94 12.97 4.26 9.12
N ASP A 95 13.47 4.48 10.34
CA ASP A 95 14.74 5.20 10.56
C ASP A 95 15.93 4.37 10.07
N ALA A 96 15.94 3.06 10.33
CA ALA A 96 16.96 2.15 9.81
C ALA A 96 16.96 2.11 8.28
N HIS A 97 15.77 2.04 7.66
CA HIS A 97 15.65 2.07 6.21
C HIS A 97 16.04 3.43 5.62
N TYR A 98 15.71 4.54 6.29
CA TYR A 98 16.16 5.87 5.88
C TYR A 98 17.69 5.97 5.85
N VAL A 99 18.38 5.48 6.90
CA VAL A 99 19.84 5.41 6.92
C VAL A 99 20.38 4.51 5.80
N ARG A 100 19.75 3.34 5.57
CA ARG A 100 20.11 2.45 4.45
C ARG A 100 20.03 3.16 3.10
N LEU A 101 18.93 3.87 2.84
CA LEU A 101 18.74 4.60 1.57
C LEU A 101 19.74 5.74 1.41
N VAL A 102 20.01 6.52 2.46
CA VAL A 102 21.05 7.57 2.44
C VAL A 102 22.42 6.97 2.14
N ARG A 103 22.78 5.84 2.79
CA ARG A 103 24.03 5.10 2.53
C ARG A 103 24.12 4.62 1.09
N ARG A 104 23.04 4.10 0.53
CA ARG A 104 23.03 3.59 -0.85
C ARG A 104 23.08 4.73 -1.86
N ALA A 105 22.34 5.81 -1.64
CA ALA A 105 22.23 6.93 -2.57
C ALA A 105 23.53 7.75 -2.67
N LEU A 106 24.21 7.99 -1.54
CA LEU A 106 25.50 8.71 -1.48
C LEU A 106 26.69 7.82 -1.83
N ASP A 107 26.56 6.96 -2.83
CA ASP A 107 27.64 6.14 -3.36
C ASP A 107 28.27 6.83 -4.60
N PRO A 108 29.60 6.97 -4.70
CA PRO A 108 30.26 7.63 -5.83
C PRO A 108 29.87 7.08 -7.21
N ALA A 109 29.55 5.79 -7.31
CA ALA A 109 29.10 5.17 -8.56
C ALA A 109 27.66 5.55 -8.94
N ARG A 110 26.88 6.14 -8.02
CA ARG A 110 25.52 6.65 -8.28
C ARG A 110 25.50 8.15 -8.43
N THR A 111 26.27 8.87 -7.61
CA THR A 111 26.24 10.33 -7.56
C THR A 111 26.77 11.02 -8.81
N SER A 112 27.51 10.27 -9.64
CA SER A 112 27.86 10.67 -11.00
C SER A 112 26.64 10.98 -11.87
N ALA A 113 25.50 10.31 -11.64
CA ALA A 113 24.26 10.50 -12.38
C ALA A 113 23.10 11.05 -11.53
N LEU A 114 23.16 10.91 -10.19
CA LEU A 114 22.05 11.17 -9.28
C LEU A 114 22.46 12.13 -8.14
N ARG A 115 21.80 13.28 -8.04
CA ARG A 115 21.84 14.14 -6.84
C ARG A 115 20.91 13.59 -5.76
N VAL A 116 21.23 13.82 -4.50
CA VAL A 116 20.51 13.30 -3.34
C VAL A 116 20.05 14.46 -2.47
N GLY A 117 18.74 14.66 -2.37
CA GLY A 117 18.11 15.55 -1.41
C GLY A 117 17.78 14.81 -0.12
N VAL A 118 18.42 15.17 1.00
CA VAL A 118 18.12 14.61 2.32
C VAL A 118 17.14 15.54 3.02
N ALA A 119 15.86 15.15 3.05
CA ALA A 119 14.79 15.96 3.62
C ALA A 119 14.46 15.54 5.04
N SER A 120 15.02 16.25 6.03
CA SER A 120 14.84 15.92 7.45
C SER A 120 15.03 17.10 8.39
N HIS A 121 14.26 17.10 9.47
CA HIS A 121 14.51 17.94 10.65
C HIS A 121 15.30 17.22 11.75
N ASN A 122 15.56 15.92 11.61
CA ASN A 122 16.37 15.18 12.57
C ASN A 122 17.86 15.46 12.29
N LEU A 123 18.51 16.19 13.21
CA LEU A 123 19.88 16.64 13.03
C LEU A 123 20.90 15.51 13.00
N PHE A 124 20.63 14.37 13.64
CA PHE A 124 21.50 13.19 13.52
C PHE A 124 21.53 12.66 12.09
N HIS A 125 20.37 12.56 11.44
CA HIS A 125 20.30 12.13 10.03
C HIS A 125 20.91 13.16 9.06
N VAL A 126 20.75 14.47 9.34
CA VAL A 126 21.38 15.53 8.54
C VAL A 126 22.90 15.49 8.67
N ALA A 127 23.42 15.42 9.90
CA ALA A 127 24.85 15.32 10.16
C ALA A 127 25.42 14.03 9.56
N TYR A 128 24.71 12.90 9.70
CA TYR A 128 25.10 11.63 9.11
C TYR A 128 25.26 11.71 7.59
N ALA A 129 24.29 12.28 6.89
CA ALA A 129 24.35 12.45 5.44
C ALA A 129 25.51 13.36 5.01
N HIS A 130 25.68 14.49 5.70
CA HIS A 130 26.76 15.45 5.42
C HIS A 130 28.14 14.81 5.60
N LEU A 131 28.41 14.22 6.76
CA LEU A 131 29.70 13.58 7.05
C LEU A 131 29.96 12.38 6.14
N LEU A 132 28.91 11.61 5.78
CA LEU A 132 29.05 10.51 4.83
C LEU A 132 29.41 11.01 3.43
N ALA A 133 28.81 12.09 2.97
CA ALA A 133 29.10 12.68 1.67
C ALA A 133 30.53 13.22 1.62
N GLU A 134 30.99 13.90 2.67
CA GLU A 134 32.38 14.35 2.79
C GLU A 134 33.35 13.18 2.78
N HIS A 135 33.09 12.15 3.60
CA HIS A 135 33.94 10.98 3.69
C HIS A 135 34.07 10.24 2.35
N ARG A 136 33.01 10.23 1.54
CA ARG A 136 32.98 9.59 0.21
C ARG A 136 33.37 10.52 -0.93
N GLY A 137 33.65 11.80 -0.66
CA GLY A 137 34.02 12.78 -1.67
C GLY A 137 32.89 13.08 -2.67
N VAL A 138 31.64 13.10 -2.20
CA VAL A 138 30.42 13.33 -3.02
C VAL A 138 29.55 14.46 -2.48
N SER A 139 30.14 15.38 -1.73
CA SER A 139 29.42 16.52 -1.12
C SER A 139 28.69 17.40 -2.15
N GLU A 140 29.19 17.48 -3.38
CA GLU A 140 28.56 18.23 -4.48
C GLU A 140 27.26 17.62 -4.99
N ALA A 141 27.02 16.34 -4.68
CA ALA A 141 25.79 15.64 -5.04
C ALA A 141 24.73 15.68 -3.93
N LEU A 142 25.05 16.20 -2.74
CA LEU A 142 24.14 16.27 -1.59
C LEU A 142 23.50 17.65 -1.48
N ASP A 143 22.16 17.67 -1.39
CA ASP A 143 21.41 18.84 -0.94
C ASP A 143 20.71 18.50 0.39
N ILE A 144 20.76 19.40 1.37
CA ILE A 144 19.95 19.28 2.58
C ILE A 144 18.64 20.05 2.37
N GLU A 145 17.51 19.41 2.69
CA GLU A 145 16.18 20.00 2.56
C GLU A 145 15.43 20.04 3.89
N MET A 146 14.81 21.17 4.21
CA MET A 146 14.07 21.39 5.46
C MET A 146 12.76 22.15 5.19
N LEU A 147 11.81 22.09 6.12
CA LEU A 147 10.59 22.91 6.04
C LEU A 147 10.89 24.35 6.44
N GLN A 148 10.40 25.29 5.64
CA GLN A 148 10.45 26.72 5.96
C GLN A 148 9.64 26.99 7.25
N GLY A 149 10.17 27.83 8.13
CA GLY A 149 9.47 28.28 9.34
C GLY A 149 9.51 27.34 10.55
N MET A 150 9.78 26.04 10.37
CA MET A 150 9.69 25.06 11.48
C MET A 150 10.81 25.17 12.51
N ALA A 151 12.07 25.24 12.08
CA ALA A 151 13.24 25.27 12.96
C ALA A 151 14.32 26.24 12.44
N PRO A 152 14.07 27.57 12.41
CA PRO A 152 14.94 28.51 11.71
C PRO A 152 16.36 28.60 12.28
N ALA A 153 16.54 28.43 13.59
CA ALA A 153 17.85 28.48 14.22
C ALA A 153 18.72 27.28 13.80
N GLN A 154 18.11 26.10 13.77
CA GLN A 154 18.74 24.84 13.36
C GLN A 154 19.04 24.86 11.86
N ALA A 155 18.10 25.31 11.03
CA ALA A 155 18.31 25.45 9.59
C ALA A 155 19.50 26.38 9.27
N ARG A 156 19.64 27.52 9.98
CA ARG A 156 20.81 28.42 9.85
C ARG A 156 22.10 27.77 10.35
N ALA A 157 22.04 26.95 11.40
CA ALA A 157 23.21 26.23 11.88
C ALA A 157 23.69 25.20 10.85
N VAL A 158 22.77 24.40 10.31
CA VAL A 158 23.03 23.45 9.22
C VAL A 158 23.57 24.18 7.99
N GLN A 159 22.95 25.29 7.57
CA GLN A 159 23.40 26.07 6.42
C GLN A 159 24.85 26.56 6.54
N ARG A 160 25.30 26.96 7.74
CA ARG A 160 26.69 27.38 7.96
C ARG A 160 27.70 26.26 7.71
N GLU A 161 27.29 25.02 7.95
CA GLU A 161 28.13 23.83 7.78
C GLU A 161 28.05 23.28 6.36
N VAL A 162 26.83 23.08 5.84
CA VAL A 162 26.59 22.40 4.57
C VAL A 162 26.53 23.35 3.37
N GLY A 163 26.62 24.66 3.60
CA GLY A 163 26.52 25.71 2.59
C GLY A 163 25.07 26.04 2.20
N GLN A 164 24.43 25.15 1.44
CA GLN A 164 23.08 25.38 0.92
C GLN A 164 22.04 24.47 1.58
N VAL A 165 20.94 25.08 2.02
CA VAL A 165 19.74 24.37 2.50
C VAL A 165 18.55 24.78 1.66
N LEU A 166 17.85 23.82 1.07
CA LEU A 166 16.63 24.04 0.32
C LEU A 166 15.43 24.04 1.28
N LEU A 167 14.69 25.15 1.30
CA LEU A 167 13.53 25.32 2.18
C LEU A 167 12.22 25.05 1.42
N TYR A 168 11.50 24.01 1.83
CA TYR A 168 10.15 23.74 1.32
C TYR A 168 9.21 24.86 1.77
N THR A 169 8.68 25.60 0.79
CA THR A 169 7.87 26.80 1.00
C THR A 169 6.49 26.58 0.39
N PRO A 170 5.45 26.30 1.19
CA PRO A 170 4.10 26.12 0.67
C PRO A 170 3.58 27.47 0.15
N VAL A 171 2.99 27.45 -1.05
CA VAL A 171 2.31 28.61 -1.65
C VAL A 171 0.92 28.17 -2.10
N VAL A 172 -0.06 29.05 -1.94
CA VAL A 172 -1.46 28.78 -2.27
C VAL A 172 -2.08 30.00 -2.92
N ALA A 173 -3.00 29.80 -3.86
CA ALA A 173 -3.80 30.88 -4.41
C ALA A 173 -4.65 31.51 -3.30
N LYS A 174 -4.92 32.81 -3.41
CA LYS A 174 -5.63 33.55 -2.35
C LYS A 174 -7.00 32.94 -2.02
N GLN A 175 -7.71 32.42 -3.03
CA GLN A 175 -9.02 31.81 -2.83
C GLN A 175 -9.00 30.47 -2.08
N ASP A 176 -7.86 29.76 -2.05
CA ASP A 176 -7.73 28.43 -1.45
C ASP A 176 -7.00 28.48 -0.10
N PHE A 177 -6.82 29.67 0.47
CA PHE A 177 -6.05 29.87 1.71
C PHE A 177 -6.60 29.04 2.88
N ASP A 178 -7.92 28.99 3.03
CA ASP A 178 -8.57 28.26 4.13
C ASP A 178 -8.32 26.74 4.05
N VAL A 179 -8.24 26.19 2.83
CA VAL A 179 -7.95 24.76 2.59
C VAL A 179 -6.49 24.44 2.92
N ALA A 180 -5.56 25.37 2.66
CA ALA A 180 -4.15 25.20 3.00
C ALA A 180 -3.90 25.14 4.51
N ILE A 181 -4.77 25.72 5.35
CA ILE A 181 -4.66 25.64 6.80
C ILE A 181 -4.72 24.19 7.27
N SER A 182 -5.66 23.38 6.76
CA SER A 182 -5.77 21.96 7.10
C SER A 182 -4.51 21.18 6.75
N TYR A 183 -3.90 21.46 5.59
CA TYR A 183 -2.61 20.88 5.21
C TYR A 183 -1.50 21.27 6.20
N LEU A 184 -1.42 22.55 6.58
CA LEU A 184 -0.41 23.05 7.52
C LEU A 184 -0.57 22.45 8.93
N VAL A 185 -1.80 22.32 9.42
CA VAL A 185 -2.08 21.70 10.73
C VAL A 185 -1.56 20.26 10.77
N ARG A 186 -1.87 19.45 9.74
CA ARG A 186 -1.37 18.08 9.64
C ARG A 186 0.16 18.04 9.66
N ARG A 187 0.83 18.97 8.96
CA ARG A 187 2.30 19.08 8.98
C ARG A 187 2.87 19.49 10.33
N LEU A 188 2.17 20.32 11.08
CA LEU A 188 2.57 20.69 12.43
C LEU A 188 2.41 19.51 13.39
N GLU A 189 1.26 18.84 13.37
CA GLU A 189 0.98 17.64 14.19
C GLU A 189 2.00 16.52 13.91
N GLU A 190 2.29 16.26 12.63
CA GLU A 190 3.30 15.29 12.19
C GLU A 190 4.69 15.58 12.77
N ASN A 191 5.06 16.85 13.04
CA ASN A 191 6.35 17.22 13.60
C ASN A 191 6.32 17.37 15.13
N ALA A 192 5.14 17.58 15.71
CA ALA A 192 4.93 17.76 17.14
C ALA A 192 4.70 16.45 17.91
N ALA A 193 4.46 15.32 17.24
CA ALA A 193 4.24 14.04 17.92
C ALA A 193 5.46 13.63 18.79
N HIS A 194 5.22 13.00 19.94
CA HIS A 194 6.22 12.68 20.97
C HIS A 194 7.48 11.98 20.45
N GLN A 195 7.30 11.07 19.49
CA GLN A 195 8.38 10.30 18.87
C GLN A 195 9.26 11.09 17.89
N ASN A 196 9.03 12.39 17.68
CA ASN A 196 9.76 13.19 16.69
C ASN A 196 10.87 14.03 17.29
N PHE A 197 11.89 14.25 16.47
CA PHE A 197 13.08 15.00 16.85
C PHE A 197 12.77 16.44 17.29
N LEU A 198 11.88 17.14 16.58
CA LEU A 198 11.52 18.52 16.96
C LEU A 198 10.80 18.57 18.31
N HIS A 199 9.93 17.61 18.61
CA HIS A 199 9.34 17.49 19.94
C HIS A 199 10.42 17.31 21.01
N ALA A 200 11.31 16.32 20.85
CA ALA A 200 12.39 16.05 21.81
C ALA A 200 13.36 17.23 22.01
N LEU A 201 13.55 18.07 20.98
CA LEU A 201 14.40 19.26 21.07
C LEU A 201 13.78 20.37 21.96
N PHE A 202 12.46 20.46 22.01
CA PHE A 202 11.74 21.52 22.74
C PHE A 202 11.10 21.06 24.05
N ALA A 203 10.85 19.77 24.24
CA ALA A 203 10.11 19.21 25.39
C ALA A 203 10.86 19.25 26.75
N GLY A 204 12.07 19.81 26.81
CA GLY A 204 12.75 20.08 28.08
C GLY A 204 13.34 18.86 28.80
N GLY A 205 13.10 17.63 28.32
CA GLY A 205 13.79 16.43 28.78
C GLY A 205 13.35 15.89 30.15
N ASP A 206 12.15 16.23 30.64
CA ASP A 206 11.69 15.81 31.96
C ASP A 206 11.15 14.35 32.01
N GLY A 207 10.87 13.74 30.86
CA GLY A 207 10.49 12.33 30.72
C GLY A 207 11.63 11.42 30.22
N PRO A 208 11.66 10.12 30.61
CA PRO A 208 12.72 9.18 30.24
C PRO A 208 12.91 8.97 28.72
N ASP A 209 11.89 9.28 27.90
CA ASP A 209 11.94 9.17 26.43
C ASP A 209 11.87 10.53 25.71
N GLU A 210 11.88 11.65 26.44
CA GLU A 210 11.51 12.97 25.89
C GLU A 210 12.71 13.90 25.60
N GLY A 211 13.93 13.42 25.82
CA GLY A 211 15.16 14.19 25.63
C GLY A 211 15.92 13.89 24.33
N ILE A 212 16.92 14.71 24.03
CA ILE A 212 17.80 14.49 22.86
C ILE A 212 18.57 13.15 22.92
N GLY A 213 18.81 12.61 24.13
CA GLY A 213 19.48 11.33 24.32
C GLY A 213 18.71 10.15 23.74
N SER A 214 17.37 10.13 23.85
CA SER A 214 16.56 9.07 23.23
C SER A 214 16.63 9.12 21.70
N GLN A 215 16.77 10.32 21.12
CA GLN A 215 16.99 10.50 19.69
C GLN A 215 18.39 10.04 19.25
N GLU A 216 19.40 10.19 20.11
CA GLU A 216 20.75 9.66 19.87
C GLU A 216 20.72 8.13 19.85
N ASP A 217 20.12 7.50 20.86
CA ASP A 217 19.98 6.05 20.94
C ASP A 217 19.19 5.48 19.75
N ALA A 218 18.07 6.13 19.39
CA ALA A 218 17.29 5.76 18.22
C ALA A 218 18.10 5.89 16.92
N PHE A 219 18.90 6.94 16.78
CA PHE A 219 19.79 7.10 15.63
C PHE A 219 20.86 6.00 15.59
N LEU A 220 21.54 5.71 16.69
CA LEU A 220 22.55 4.66 16.75
C LEU A 220 21.94 3.27 16.43
N ALA A 221 20.75 2.99 16.94
CA ALA A 221 19.99 1.79 16.61
C ALA A 221 19.65 1.72 15.11
N SER A 222 19.23 2.84 14.50
CA SER A 222 18.94 2.91 13.06
C SER A 222 20.20 2.63 12.21
N VAL A 223 21.35 3.16 12.62
CA VAL A 223 22.65 2.96 11.97
C VAL A 223 23.10 1.49 12.05
N ALA A 224 22.87 0.83 13.19
CA ALA A 224 23.18 -0.58 13.39
C ALA A 224 22.18 -1.52 12.68
N GLY A 225 20.92 -1.10 12.55
CA GLY A 225 19.84 -1.85 11.91
C GLY A 225 19.76 -1.71 10.39
N ALA A 226 20.37 -0.67 9.80
CA ALA A 226 20.22 -0.33 8.38
C ALA A 226 20.52 -1.47 7.39
N ASP A 227 21.45 -2.36 7.72
CA ASP A 227 21.80 -3.48 6.83
C ASP A 227 20.85 -4.69 7.01
N ARG A 228 20.14 -4.75 8.13
CA ARG A 228 19.26 -5.88 8.53
C ARG A 228 17.77 -5.60 8.36
N VAL A 229 17.37 -4.32 8.28
CA VAL A 229 15.96 -3.95 8.08
C VAL A 229 15.42 -4.65 6.83
N PRO A 230 14.25 -5.32 6.90
CA PRO A 230 13.69 -6.03 5.76
C PRO A 230 13.49 -5.07 4.59
N THR A 231 13.83 -5.51 3.38
CA THR A 231 13.54 -4.77 2.14
C THR A 231 12.64 -5.61 1.24
N GLY A 232 11.95 -4.96 0.32
CA GLY A 232 11.05 -5.62 -0.62
C GLY A 232 9.58 -5.39 -0.29
N ARG A 233 8.72 -5.50 -1.30
CA ARG A 233 7.31 -5.11 -1.19
C ARG A 233 6.58 -5.93 -0.12
N ARG A 234 5.76 -5.24 0.67
CA ARG A 234 4.83 -5.88 1.63
C ARG A 234 3.49 -6.23 1.00
N ARG A 235 3.07 -5.45 -0.01
CA ARG A 235 1.93 -5.78 -0.87
C ARG A 235 2.35 -6.85 -1.84
N LEU A 236 1.71 -8.02 -1.75
CA LEU A 236 1.97 -9.15 -2.62
C LEU A 236 0.75 -9.42 -3.50
N PRO A 237 0.94 -10.07 -4.65
CA PRO A 237 -0.18 -10.60 -5.42
C PRO A 237 -1.05 -11.48 -4.52
N ARG A 238 -2.34 -11.49 -4.83
CA ARG A 238 -3.32 -12.29 -4.09
C ARG A 238 -2.90 -13.76 -4.05
N ASP A 239 -2.88 -14.35 -2.85
CA ASP A 239 -2.65 -15.78 -2.63
C ASP A 239 -3.92 -16.42 -2.08
N VAL A 240 -4.63 -17.18 -2.92
CA VAL A 240 -5.89 -17.86 -2.58
C VAL A 240 -5.69 -18.86 -1.45
N ALA A 241 -4.54 -19.53 -1.37
CA ALA A 241 -4.27 -20.55 -0.34
C ALA A 241 -4.04 -19.93 1.05
N ALA A 242 -3.50 -18.71 1.09
CA ALA A 242 -3.26 -17.98 2.33
C ALA A 242 -4.52 -17.31 2.92
N LEU A 243 -5.65 -17.35 2.19
CA LEU A 243 -6.90 -16.68 2.54
C LEU A 243 -7.96 -17.62 3.14
N ALA A 244 -7.62 -18.89 3.40
CA ALA A 244 -8.53 -19.80 4.09
C ALA A 244 -8.72 -19.31 5.55
N PRO A 245 -9.95 -18.97 5.98
CA PRO A 245 -10.18 -18.49 7.33
C PRO A 245 -9.92 -19.59 8.37
N GLU A 246 -9.45 -19.19 9.54
CA GLU A 246 -9.35 -20.10 10.69
C GLU A 246 -10.76 -20.56 11.11
N PRO A 247 -10.93 -21.86 11.43
CA PRO A 247 -12.23 -22.39 11.85
C PRO A 247 -12.84 -21.59 13.00
N GLY A 248 -14.10 -21.17 12.83
CA GLY A 248 -14.85 -20.42 13.84
C GLY A 248 -14.64 -18.90 13.82
N THR A 249 -13.89 -18.36 12.85
CA THR A 249 -13.79 -16.91 12.64
C THR A 249 -14.21 -16.53 11.22
N PHE A 250 -15.10 -15.54 11.13
CA PHE A 250 -15.42 -14.92 9.86
C PHE A 250 -14.38 -13.84 9.53
N ARG A 251 -13.84 -13.88 8.31
CA ARG A 251 -12.97 -12.85 7.75
C ARG A 251 -13.41 -12.59 6.32
N ASN A 252 -13.61 -11.31 5.99
CA ASN A 252 -13.90 -10.90 4.63
C ASN A 252 -12.79 -11.32 3.66
N ALA A 253 -13.18 -11.77 2.47
CA ALA A 253 -12.28 -11.92 1.35
C ALA A 253 -11.70 -10.54 1.02
N ALA A 254 -10.37 -10.45 1.01
CA ALA A 254 -9.71 -9.24 0.55
C ALA A 254 -10.08 -8.98 -0.92
N ASP A 255 -9.92 -7.75 -1.41
CA ASP A 255 -9.98 -7.45 -2.84
C ASP A 255 -8.60 -7.58 -3.49
N THR A 256 -8.56 -7.54 -4.82
CA THR A 256 -7.31 -7.55 -5.59
C THR A 256 -6.62 -6.19 -5.51
N ASP A 257 -5.41 -6.13 -4.97
CA ASP A 257 -4.65 -4.88 -4.80
C ASP A 257 -4.12 -4.33 -6.16
N PRO A 258 -4.62 -3.18 -6.65
CA PRO A 258 -4.18 -2.62 -7.93
C PRO A 258 -2.81 -1.94 -7.87
N ALA A 259 -2.24 -1.71 -6.67
CA ALA A 259 -0.88 -1.19 -6.51
C ALA A 259 0.17 -2.26 -6.87
N VAL A 260 -0.18 -3.53 -6.88
CA VAL A 260 0.68 -4.65 -7.28
C VAL A 260 0.70 -4.81 -8.80
N ALA A 261 1.90 -4.95 -9.38
CA ALA A 261 2.08 -5.02 -10.84
C ALA A 261 1.40 -6.25 -11.46
N GLU A 262 1.54 -7.40 -10.82
CA GLU A 262 0.96 -8.66 -11.26
C GLU A 262 -0.57 -8.61 -11.28
N SER A 263 -1.19 -7.90 -10.32
CA SER A 263 -2.63 -7.65 -10.29
C SER A 263 -3.09 -6.79 -11.46
N ARG A 264 -2.32 -5.76 -11.83
CA ARG A 264 -2.64 -4.93 -13.02
C ARG A 264 -2.50 -5.73 -14.31
N ASP A 265 -1.47 -6.56 -14.41
CA ASP A 265 -1.29 -7.44 -15.58
C ASP A 265 -2.42 -8.47 -15.67
N TRP A 266 -2.88 -9.01 -14.54
CA TRP A 266 -4.06 -9.86 -14.47
C TRP A 266 -5.30 -9.12 -14.97
N ALA A 267 -5.60 -7.93 -14.42
CA ALA A 267 -6.75 -7.13 -14.84
C ALA A 267 -6.72 -6.79 -16.34
N ALA A 268 -5.56 -6.40 -16.86
CA ALA A 268 -5.40 -6.11 -18.29
C ALA A 268 -5.69 -7.33 -19.18
N ARG A 269 -5.28 -8.53 -18.77
CA ARG A 269 -5.61 -9.76 -19.48
C ARG A 269 -7.11 -10.06 -19.49
N LEU A 270 -7.81 -9.83 -18.38
CA LEU A 270 -9.25 -10.07 -18.30
C LEU A 270 -10.05 -9.09 -19.17
N VAL A 271 -9.66 -7.81 -19.16
CA VAL A 271 -10.28 -6.80 -20.04
C VAL A 271 -10.06 -7.13 -21.52
N ALA A 272 -8.91 -7.70 -21.86
CA ALA A 272 -8.60 -8.11 -23.24
C ALA A 272 -9.09 -9.53 -23.59
N ALA A 273 -9.67 -10.27 -22.64
CA ALA A 273 -10.11 -11.64 -22.87
C ALA A 273 -11.35 -11.66 -23.79
N ASP A 274 -11.48 -12.74 -24.56
CA ASP A 274 -12.73 -13.06 -25.24
C ASP A 274 -13.52 -14.00 -24.34
N VAL A 275 -14.71 -13.57 -23.91
CA VAL A 275 -15.54 -14.33 -22.98
C VAL A 275 -16.74 -14.89 -23.73
N GLU A 276 -16.76 -16.20 -23.91
CA GLU A 276 -17.91 -16.90 -24.48
C GLU A 276 -18.97 -17.16 -23.40
N PRO A 277 -20.27 -17.12 -23.76
CA PRO A 277 -21.33 -17.55 -22.86
C PRO A 277 -21.09 -18.98 -22.37
N PRO A 278 -21.45 -19.30 -21.10
CA PRO A 278 -21.24 -20.63 -20.56
C PRO A 278 -21.95 -21.70 -21.41
N ALA A 279 -21.20 -22.74 -21.79
CA ALA A 279 -21.72 -23.85 -22.57
C ALA A 279 -22.81 -24.60 -21.78
N GLY A 280 -23.96 -24.83 -22.42
CA GLY A 280 -25.05 -25.59 -21.83
C GLY A 280 -26.05 -24.77 -21.01
N ALA A 281 -26.07 -23.45 -21.14
CA ALA A 281 -27.19 -22.64 -20.66
C ALA A 281 -28.50 -23.13 -21.29
N VAL A 282 -29.44 -23.54 -20.43
CA VAL A 282 -30.79 -23.96 -20.86
C VAL A 282 -31.71 -22.78 -20.67
N GLU A 283 -32.21 -22.23 -21.77
CA GLU A 283 -33.28 -21.24 -21.73
C GLU A 283 -34.58 -21.92 -21.31
N VAL A 284 -35.21 -21.41 -20.25
CA VAL A 284 -36.54 -21.83 -19.79
C VAL A 284 -37.53 -20.79 -20.31
N GLY A 285 -38.35 -21.18 -21.29
CA GLY A 285 -39.19 -20.24 -22.03
C GLY A 285 -40.68 -20.41 -21.79
N THR A 286 -41.11 -21.49 -21.14
CA THR A 286 -42.53 -21.83 -20.98
C THR A 286 -42.92 -22.13 -19.53
N GLU A 287 -44.20 -21.94 -19.20
CA GLU A 287 -44.76 -22.27 -17.87
C GLU A 287 -44.58 -23.76 -17.55
N ASP A 288 -44.80 -24.66 -18.52
CA ASP A 288 -44.62 -26.10 -18.35
C ASP A 288 -43.17 -26.47 -17.99
N GLU A 289 -42.17 -25.79 -18.58
CA GLU A 289 -40.76 -26.00 -18.24
C GLU A 289 -40.42 -25.47 -16.84
N VAL A 290 -41.02 -24.34 -16.43
CA VAL A 290 -40.88 -23.81 -15.06
C VAL A 290 -41.47 -24.80 -14.05
N ASP A 291 -42.68 -25.31 -14.30
CA ASP A 291 -43.32 -26.32 -13.44
C ASP A 291 -42.47 -27.58 -13.34
N ALA A 292 -41.85 -28.01 -14.44
CA ALA A 292 -40.93 -29.14 -14.44
C ALA A 292 -39.66 -28.88 -13.59
N VAL A 293 -39.09 -27.67 -13.61
CA VAL A 293 -37.95 -27.27 -12.77
C VAL A 293 -38.35 -27.29 -11.28
N VAL A 294 -39.49 -26.69 -10.94
CA VAL A 294 -39.99 -26.63 -9.57
C VAL A 294 -40.31 -28.03 -9.03
N ALA A 295 -40.97 -28.88 -9.81
CA ALA A 295 -41.28 -30.25 -9.42
C ALA A 295 -40.01 -31.06 -9.11
N ARG A 296 -38.93 -30.89 -9.90
CA ARG A 296 -37.63 -31.51 -9.59
C ARG A 296 -37.03 -31.00 -8.28
N ALA A 297 -37.11 -29.69 -8.01
CA ALA A 297 -36.62 -29.11 -6.76
C ALA A 297 -37.40 -29.63 -5.53
N VAL A 298 -38.74 -29.72 -5.63
CA VAL A 298 -39.59 -30.28 -4.57
C VAL A 298 -39.27 -31.76 -4.32
N ALA A 299 -39.07 -32.55 -5.37
CA ALA A 299 -38.68 -33.95 -5.23
C ALA A 299 -37.30 -34.13 -4.55
N ALA A 300 -36.38 -33.18 -4.72
CA ALA A 300 -35.06 -33.19 -4.08
C ALA A 300 -35.05 -32.62 -2.65
N ALA A 301 -36.08 -31.87 -2.26
CA ALA A 301 -36.13 -31.15 -0.99
C ALA A 301 -35.92 -32.03 0.26
N PRO A 302 -36.55 -33.23 0.39
CA PRO A 302 -36.36 -34.08 1.57
C PRO A 302 -34.91 -34.52 1.80
N ALA A 303 -34.19 -34.82 0.71
CA ALA A 303 -32.79 -35.22 0.80
C ALA A 303 -31.87 -34.05 1.20
N TRP A 304 -32.23 -32.82 0.81
CA TRP A 304 -31.50 -31.62 1.20
C TRP A 304 -31.81 -31.18 2.63
N SER A 305 -33.09 -31.18 3.04
CA SER A 305 -33.51 -30.79 4.39
C SER A 305 -32.97 -31.73 5.47
N ALA A 306 -32.80 -33.01 5.15
CA ALA A 306 -32.20 -34.00 6.04
C ALA A 306 -30.69 -33.77 6.31
N ARG A 307 -29.99 -32.96 5.52
CA ARG A 307 -28.59 -32.60 5.80
C ARG A 307 -28.51 -31.75 7.05
N THR A 308 -27.55 -32.05 7.92
CA THR A 308 -27.26 -31.24 9.11
C THR A 308 -26.82 -29.83 8.73
N PRO A 309 -26.96 -28.85 9.63
CA PRO A 309 -26.46 -27.50 9.37
C PRO A 309 -24.95 -27.46 9.05
N ALA A 310 -24.14 -28.30 9.71
CA ALA A 310 -22.72 -28.44 9.41
C ALA A 310 -22.43 -28.96 7.98
N GLU A 311 -23.21 -29.93 7.49
CA GLU A 311 -23.06 -30.43 6.12
C GLU A 311 -23.43 -29.37 5.08
N ARG A 312 -24.44 -28.54 5.36
CA ARG A 312 -24.80 -27.41 4.50
C ARG A 312 -23.73 -26.31 4.54
N ALA A 313 -23.20 -26.00 5.72
CA ALA A 313 -22.07 -25.08 5.87
C ALA A 313 -20.84 -25.55 5.08
N ALA A 314 -20.53 -26.85 5.10
CA ALA A 314 -19.45 -27.42 4.30
C ALA A 314 -19.68 -27.27 2.77
N VAL A 315 -20.93 -27.33 2.30
CA VAL A 315 -21.25 -27.05 0.88
C VAL A 315 -20.98 -25.58 0.55
N LEU A 316 -21.43 -24.66 1.40
CA LEU A 316 -21.23 -23.22 1.21
C LEU A 316 -19.75 -22.83 1.25
N ARG A 317 -18.95 -23.40 2.16
CA ARG A 317 -17.50 -23.17 2.21
C ARG A 317 -16.82 -23.65 0.93
N ARG A 318 -17.18 -24.83 0.40
CA ARG A 318 -16.68 -25.27 -0.91
C ARG A 318 -17.09 -24.33 -2.04
N ALA A 319 -18.33 -23.84 -2.03
CA ALA A 319 -18.77 -22.86 -3.03
C ALA A 319 -17.94 -21.57 -2.97
N ALA A 320 -17.61 -21.10 -1.76
CA ALA A 320 -16.71 -19.95 -1.57
C ALA A 320 -15.31 -20.21 -2.16
N ASP A 321 -14.76 -21.39 -1.94
CA ASP A 321 -13.44 -21.77 -2.48
C ASP A 321 -13.44 -21.86 -4.01
N GLU A 322 -14.51 -22.40 -4.61
CA GLU A 322 -14.68 -22.44 -6.07
C GLU A 322 -14.90 -21.04 -6.67
N LEU A 323 -15.67 -20.17 -6.01
CA LEU A 323 -15.85 -18.77 -6.42
C LEU A 323 -14.51 -18.03 -6.42
N GLU A 324 -13.70 -18.24 -5.38
CA GLU A 324 -12.38 -17.62 -5.27
C GLU A 324 -11.41 -18.16 -6.33
N ALA A 325 -11.44 -19.47 -6.60
CA ALA A 325 -10.65 -20.08 -7.68
C ALA A 325 -11.07 -19.56 -9.08
N ALA A 326 -12.36 -19.31 -9.29
CA ALA A 326 -12.93 -18.80 -10.53
C ALA A 326 -12.97 -17.27 -10.64
N ARG A 327 -12.40 -16.52 -9.68
CA ARG A 327 -12.45 -15.05 -9.62
C ARG A 327 -12.09 -14.38 -10.95
N GLY A 328 -11.06 -14.86 -11.64
CA GLY A 328 -10.66 -14.32 -12.94
C GLY A 328 -11.76 -14.44 -13.99
N ASP A 329 -12.37 -15.61 -14.12
CA ASP A 329 -13.44 -15.89 -15.09
C ASP A 329 -14.72 -15.12 -14.74
N LEU A 330 -15.05 -15.02 -13.45
CA LEU A 330 -16.19 -14.25 -12.95
C LEU A 330 -16.02 -12.75 -13.23
N VAL A 331 -14.84 -12.19 -12.94
CA VAL A 331 -14.53 -10.78 -13.23
C VAL A 331 -14.59 -10.52 -14.74
N ALA A 332 -13.98 -11.38 -15.56
CA ALA A 332 -14.04 -11.22 -17.02
C ALA A 332 -15.48 -11.27 -17.52
N THR A 333 -16.29 -12.22 -17.05
CA THR A 333 -17.71 -12.33 -17.43
C THR A 333 -18.48 -11.05 -17.06
N MET A 334 -18.32 -10.54 -15.84
CA MET A 334 -18.99 -9.29 -15.43
C MET A 334 -18.52 -8.07 -16.21
N VAL A 335 -17.25 -8.03 -16.62
CA VAL A 335 -16.71 -6.95 -17.46
C VAL A 335 -17.35 -6.98 -18.85
N HIS A 336 -17.47 -8.16 -19.47
CA HIS A 336 -17.93 -8.28 -20.87
C HIS A 336 -19.46 -8.39 -21.02
N GLU A 337 -20.14 -9.13 -20.15
CA GLU A 337 -21.59 -9.35 -20.21
C GLU A 337 -22.36 -8.22 -19.51
N ALA A 338 -21.95 -7.87 -18.29
CA ALA A 338 -22.63 -6.86 -17.48
C ALA A 338 -22.09 -5.44 -17.66
N GLY A 339 -20.96 -5.28 -18.37
CA GLY A 339 -20.34 -3.97 -18.66
C GLY A 339 -19.70 -3.31 -17.44
N LYS A 340 -19.36 -4.07 -16.40
CA LYS A 340 -18.72 -3.53 -15.18
C LYS A 340 -17.25 -3.21 -15.41
N THR A 341 -16.71 -2.29 -14.63
CA THR A 341 -15.25 -2.13 -14.55
C THR A 341 -14.65 -3.24 -13.67
N VAL A 342 -13.35 -3.53 -13.82
CA VAL A 342 -12.65 -4.47 -12.92
C VAL A 342 -12.76 -4.02 -11.45
N ALA A 343 -12.72 -2.71 -11.20
CA ALA A 343 -12.84 -2.14 -9.86
C ALA A 343 -14.23 -2.31 -9.22
N GLU A 344 -15.26 -2.57 -10.02
CA GLU A 344 -16.61 -2.89 -9.54
C GLU A 344 -16.85 -4.40 -9.47
N ALA A 345 -16.33 -5.15 -10.46
CA ALA A 345 -16.51 -6.59 -10.57
C ALA A 345 -15.70 -7.40 -9.54
N ASP A 346 -14.46 -7.00 -9.23
CA ASP A 346 -13.61 -7.74 -8.29
C ASP A 346 -14.16 -7.73 -6.85
N PRO A 347 -14.61 -6.58 -6.29
CA PRO A 347 -15.26 -6.56 -4.98
C PRO A 347 -16.56 -7.37 -4.91
N GLU A 348 -17.30 -7.47 -6.02
CA GLU A 348 -18.54 -8.27 -6.07
C GLU A 348 -18.26 -9.78 -6.00
N VAL A 349 -17.14 -10.25 -6.55
CA VAL A 349 -16.69 -11.63 -6.30
C VAL A 349 -16.37 -11.82 -4.82
N SER A 350 -15.69 -10.86 -4.19
CA SER A 350 -15.41 -10.91 -2.74
C SER A 350 -16.71 -10.95 -1.92
N GLU A 351 -17.71 -10.17 -2.30
CA GLU A 351 -19.04 -10.18 -1.67
C GLU A 351 -19.73 -11.56 -1.80
N ALA A 352 -19.69 -12.18 -2.99
CA ALA A 352 -20.25 -13.53 -3.19
C ALA A 352 -19.54 -14.59 -2.34
N VAL A 353 -18.20 -14.53 -2.25
CA VAL A 353 -17.39 -15.39 -1.38
C VAL A 353 -17.77 -15.16 0.10
N ASP A 354 -17.93 -13.91 0.50
CA ASP A 354 -18.29 -13.53 1.86
C ASP A 354 -19.69 -14.00 2.24
N PHE A 355 -20.69 -13.88 1.35
CA PHE A 355 -22.02 -14.44 1.60
C PHE A 355 -21.94 -15.94 1.86
N ALA A 356 -21.21 -16.68 1.03
CA ALA A 356 -21.08 -18.11 1.18
C ALA A 356 -20.42 -18.48 2.53
N ARG A 357 -19.33 -17.81 2.91
CA ARG A 357 -18.63 -18.05 4.19
C ARG A 357 -19.45 -17.61 5.40
N TYR A 358 -20.01 -16.40 5.36
CA TYR A 358 -20.82 -15.84 6.44
C TYR A 358 -22.05 -16.71 6.71
N TYR A 359 -22.78 -17.11 5.67
CA TYR A 359 -23.95 -17.97 5.83
C TYR A 359 -23.58 -19.41 6.20
N ALA A 360 -22.39 -19.90 5.86
CA ALA A 360 -21.89 -21.17 6.38
C ALA A 360 -21.74 -21.11 7.91
N ASP A 361 -21.11 -20.06 8.43
CA ASP A 361 -20.91 -19.88 9.87
C ASP A 361 -22.25 -19.68 10.59
N ARG A 362 -23.15 -18.85 10.04
CA ARG A 362 -24.51 -18.67 10.58
C ARG A 362 -25.34 -19.95 10.51
N ALA A 363 -25.13 -20.81 9.52
CA ALA A 363 -25.86 -22.07 9.43
C ALA A 363 -25.53 -22.99 10.61
N GLU A 364 -24.29 -23.01 11.08
CA GLU A 364 -23.89 -23.84 12.23
C GLU A 364 -24.57 -23.39 13.54
N GLU A 365 -24.92 -22.11 13.65
CA GLU A 365 -25.72 -21.55 14.75
C GLU A 365 -27.20 -22.00 14.72
N LEU A 366 -27.66 -22.61 13.62
CA LEU A 366 -29.00 -23.18 13.50
C LEU A 366 -29.08 -24.63 13.99
N ALA A 367 -27.99 -25.20 14.48
CA ALA A 367 -28.01 -26.54 15.09
C ALA A 367 -28.94 -26.57 16.32
N ASP A 368 -29.70 -27.66 16.45
CA ASP A 368 -30.61 -27.84 17.58
C ASP A 368 -29.84 -27.74 18.90
N GLY A 369 -30.36 -26.93 19.83
CA GLY A 369 -29.72 -26.66 21.11
C GLY A 369 -28.73 -25.49 21.12
N HIS A 370 -28.43 -24.86 19.96
CA HIS A 370 -27.65 -23.61 19.92
C HIS A 370 -28.45 -22.44 20.52
N VAL A 371 -29.74 -22.34 20.18
CA VAL A 371 -30.69 -21.43 20.83
C VAL A 371 -31.56 -22.24 21.80
N PRO A 372 -31.47 -22.01 23.13
CA PRO A 372 -32.22 -22.79 24.11
C PRO A 372 -33.73 -22.74 23.85
N GLY A 373 -34.34 -23.92 23.68
CA GLY A 373 -35.79 -24.07 23.49
C GLY A 373 -36.30 -23.80 22.07
N ALA A 374 -35.42 -23.51 21.10
CA ALA A 374 -35.78 -23.37 19.70
C ALA A 374 -35.38 -24.61 18.89
N VAL A 375 -36.17 -24.92 17.85
CA VAL A 375 -35.89 -25.97 16.86
C VAL A 375 -35.95 -25.32 15.48
N PHE A 376 -34.90 -25.51 14.69
CA PHE A 376 -34.86 -24.97 13.34
C PHE A 376 -35.59 -25.91 12.37
N ARG A 377 -36.48 -25.36 11.54
CA ARG A 377 -37.10 -26.08 10.41
C ARG A 377 -36.83 -25.33 9.12
N PRO A 378 -36.05 -25.88 8.18
CA PRO A 378 -35.79 -25.23 6.91
C PRO A 378 -37.07 -25.16 6.07
N ARG A 379 -37.20 -24.11 5.27
CA ARG A 379 -38.28 -24.00 4.28
C ARG A 379 -38.12 -25.12 3.24
N GLY A 380 -39.23 -25.74 2.83
CA GLY A 380 -39.22 -26.94 1.98
C GLY A 380 -39.57 -28.22 2.73
N ASP A 381 -39.59 -28.15 4.06
CA ASP A 381 -40.13 -29.17 4.95
C ASP A 381 -41.66 -28.97 5.04
N TYR A 382 -42.37 -29.44 4.01
CA TYR A 382 -43.83 -29.39 3.92
C TYR A 382 -44.42 -30.72 4.39
N ASP A 383 -44.25 -31.03 5.67
CA ASP A 383 -45.04 -32.08 6.34
C ASP A 383 -46.45 -31.57 6.70
#